data_AF-A0AAV0DES8-F1
#
_entry.id   AF-A0AAV0DES8-F1
#
_cell.length_a   1.000
_cell.length_b   1.000
_cell.length_c   1.000
_cell.angle_alpha   90.00
_cell.angle_beta   90.00
_cell.angle_gamma   90.00
#
_symmetry.space_group_name_H-M   'P 1'
#
loop_
_entity.id
_entity.type
_entity.pdbx_description
1 polymer ?
#
loop_
_entity_poly.entity_id
_entity_poly.type
_entity_poly.pdbx_seq_one_letter_code
_entity_poly.pdbx_strand_id
1 'polypeptide(L)'
;MESSNGSTTGGREWMAEDAIAGNAEAVRALRELIMYPLLYSQESQKLGLKWPRGLLLYGPPGTGKTSLVRAVVQECGAHLTVISPHSVHRAHTGESERVLREAFAKASSHANLGKPSVIFIDEIDVLCPRRDSRREQDVRVASQLFMLMDSNKSVSTSGLHVVVVASTNRVDTLDPALRRSGRFDAEIEVTTPNEDERFHILNLYTKKLPLDPSVDLQSIAASCNGYVGADLEALCREATMSAVRRSSELDQVDCSWNITVDDWRHAKSIVGPSITRGVVVEIPKVSWEDIGGLQGIKKKLQQAVEWPLRHSEAFARLGVSPLHGILLHGPPGCSKTTLAKAAAHAAQASFFSLSGAELYSMYVGEGEALLRNTFRRARLAAPSIIFFDEADVIAAKRGGSSSGSSLVGERLLSTLLTEMDGLEQMKGILVLAATNRPQAIDAALMRPGRFDLVLYVPPPDLEARCEILRVHTRSMKLDADVDIRQVAENMDLYTGAELEGLCREAGIVALREDISATVVCDRHFQTVRQSLKPALTQGEIESYSSFMKKEKEKNPSLCSSSTLESSSYNQSSKTSRHLLMSPALRICIFSVVLYAAAIYAFTPAVLLSKELST
;
A
#
# COMPACT_ATOMS: atom_id res chain seq x y z
N MET A 1 -37.12 -29.50 45.61
CA MET A 1 -36.42 -28.93 46.77
C MET A 1 -35.72 -27.67 46.30
N GLU A 2 -36.31 -26.53 46.64
CA GLU A 2 -35.75 -25.19 46.45
C GLU A 2 -34.61 -24.95 47.44
N SER A 3 -33.49 -24.42 46.95
CA SER A 3 -32.47 -23.63 47.65
C SER A 3 -31.32 -23.46 46.64
N SER A 4 -30.84 -22.29 46.24
CA SER A 4 -30.80 -20.98 46.87
C SER A 4 -30.43 -19.96 45.80
N ASN A 5 -31.28 -18.95 45.59
CA ASN A 5 -30.95 -17.80 44.75
C ASN A 5 -29.85 -16.97 45.43
N GLY A 6 -28.63 -17.11 44.92
CA GLY A 6 -27.52 -16.21 45.20
C GLY A 6 -27.71 -14.91 44.44
N SER A 7 -27.56 -13.81 45.17
CA SER A 7 -27.60 -12.41 44.75
C SER A 7 -26.95 -12.11 43.40
N THR A 8 -27.75 -11.63 42.44
CA THR A 8 -27.33 -10.96 41.22
C THR A 8 -26.76 -9.57 41.53
N THR A 9 -25.48 -9.51 41.89
CA THR A 9 -24.67 -8.31 41.64
C THR A 9 -24.32 -8.31 40.16
N GLY A 10 -24.87 -7.36 39.40
CA GLY A 10 -24.57 -7.16 37.97
C GLY A 10 -23.12 -6.75 37.73
N GLY A 11 -22.19 -7.68 37.91
CA GLY A 11 -20.83 -7.57 37.40
C GLY A 11 -20.90 -7.75 35.89
N ARG A 12 -20.53 -6.71 35.14
CA ARG A 12 -20.39 -6.79 33.68
C ARG A 12 -19.42 -7.95 33.38
N GLU A 13 -19.89 -9.01 32.74
CA GLU A 13 -19.02 -10.11 32.31
C GLU A 13 -17.90 -9.52 31.45
N TRP A 14 -16.67 -9.92 31.74
CA TRP A 14 -15.48 -9.41 31.04
C TRP A 14 -15.52 -9.87 29.59
N MET A 15 -15.47 -8.92 28.65
CA MET A 15 -15.48 -9.19 27.21
C MET A 15 -14.08 -9.05 26.64
N ALA A 16 -13.71 -9.85 25.64
CA ALA A 16 -12.42 -9.73 24.98
C ALA A 16 -12.24 -8.35 24.33
N GLU A 17 -13.33 -7.70 23.94
CA GLU A 17 -13.37 -6.34 23.36
C GLU A 17 -12.91 -5.25 24.36
N ASP A 18 -12.96 -5.51 25.67
CA ASP A 18 -12.42 -4.58 26.68
C ASP A 18 -10.89 -4.61 26.74
N ALA A 19 -10.27 -5.71 26.30
CA ALA A 19 -8.83 -5.92 26.33
C ALA A 19 -8.17 -5.80 24.95
N ILE A 20 -8.95 -5.92 23.88
CA ILE A 20 -8.47 -5.88 22.50
C ILE A 20 -9.43 -5.06 21.65
N ALA A 21 -8.87 -4.14 20.88
CA ALA A 21 -9.61 -3.30 19.95
C ALA A 21 -9.24 -3.64 18.50
N GLY A 22 -10.22 -3.60 17.61
CA GLY A 22 -10.07 -3.92 16.18
C GLY A 22 -10.21 -5.42 15.85
N ASN A 23 -10.16 -5.75 14.56
CA ASN A 23 -10.22 -7.13 14.04
C ASN A 23 -11.46 -7.92 14.50
N ALA A 24 -12.64 -7.30 14.40
CA ALA A 24 -13.91 -7.89 14.84
C ALA A 24 -14.22 -9.24 14.14
N GLU A 25 -13.76 -9.41 12.90
CA GLU A 25 -13.91 -10.67 12.15
C GLU A 25 -13.14 -11.83 12.78
N ALA A 26 -11.88 -11.60 13.16
CA ALA A 26 -11.06 -12.61 13.82
C ALA A 26 -11.59 -12.98 15.21
N VAL A 27 -12.06 -11.97 15.97
CA VAL A 27 -12.71 -12.18 17.27
C VAL A 27 -13.99 -13.01 17.10
N ARG A 28 -14.85 -12.65 16.14
CA ARG A 28 -16.08 -13.39 15.85
C ARG A 28 -15.75 -14.84 15.54
N ALA A 29 -14.90 -15.10 14.57
CA ALA A 29 -14.61 -16.47 14.15
C ALA A 29 -13.97 -17.34 15.25
N LEU A 30 -13.15 -16.77 16.13
CA LEU A 30 -12.66 -17.50 17.32
C LEU A 30 -13.79 -17.83 18.29
N ARG A 31 -14.73 -16.90 18.52
CA ARG A 31 -15.93 -17.19 19.31
C ARG A 31 -16.75 -18.31 18.67
N GLU A 32 -16.96 -18.27 17.35
CA GLU A 32 -17.69 -19.32 16.63
C GLU A 32 -17.00 -20.67 16.80
N LEU A 33 -15.68 -20.72 16.63
CA LEU A 33 -14.89 -21.94 16.73
C LEU A 33 -14.92 -22.56 18.14
N ILE A 34 -14.90 -21.73 19.19
CA ILE A 34 -14.85 -22.21 20.58
C ILE A 34 -16.25 -22.50 21.13
N MET A 35 -17.22 -21.61 20.87
CA MET A 35 -18.54 -21.64 21.52
C MET A 35 -19.59 -22.41 20.73
N TYR A 36 -19.62 -22.34 19.38
CA TYR A 36 -20.71 -22.96 18.61
C TYR A 36 -20.78 -24.48 18.77
N PRO A 37 -19.65 -25.22 18.88
CA PRO A 37 -19.69 -26.66 19.14
C PRO A 37 -20.32 -27.02 20.49
N LEU A 38 -20.26 -26.11 21.47
CA LEU A 38 -20.90 -26.27 22.78
C LEU A 38 -22.38 -25.89 22.73
N LEU A 39 -22.69 -24.73 22.14
CA LEU A 39 -24.04 -24.17 22.08
C LEU A 39 -24.97 -24.99 21.17
N TYR A 40 -24.50 -25.38 19.99
CA TYR A 40 -25.30 -26.03 18.94
C TYR A 40 -24.99 -27.52 18.77
N SER A 41 -24.65 -28.18 19.88
CA SER A 41 -24.27 -29.60 19.88
C SER A 41 -25.40 -30.50 19.37
N GLN A 42 -26.65 -30.25 19.77
CA GLN A 42 -27.81 -31.06 19.37
C GLN A 42 -28.18 -30.88 17.89
N GLU A 43 -28.11 -29.65 17.40
CA GLU A 43 -28.39 -29.28 16.02
C GLU A 43 -27.34 -29.90 15.09
N SER A 44 -26.07 -29.90 15.50
CA SER A 44 -24.99 -30.52 14.72
C SER A 44 -25.15 -32.03 14.56
N GLN A 45 -25.64 -32.72 15.59
CA GLN A 45 -25.93 -34.17 15.53
C GLN A 45 -27.10 -34.48 14.60
N LYS A 46 -28.16 -33.66 14.61
CA LYS A 46 -29.32 -33.82 13.72
C LYS A 46 -28.96 -33.57 12.26
N LEU A 47 -28.09 -32.59 11.99
CA LEU A 47 -27.69 -32.18 10.65
C LEU A 47 -26.46 -32.93 10.12
N GLY A 48 -25.79 -33.73 10.94
CA GLY A 48 -24.55 -34.43 10.58
C GLY A 48 -23.38 -33.49 10.27
N LEU A 49 -23.40 -32.27 10.83
CA LEU A 49 -22.39 -31.24 10.56
C LEU A 49 -21.10 -31.56 11.33
N LYS A 50 -19.96 -31.41 10.64
CA LYS A 50 -18.63 -31.51 11.26
C LYS A 50 -18.12 -30.11 11.57
N TRP A 51 -17.86 -29.84 12.84
CA TRP A 51 -17.26 -28.58 13.28
C TRP A 51 -15.78 -28.49 12.84
N PRO A 52 -15.33 -27.32 12.37
CA PRO A 52 -13.92 -27.09 12.10
C PRO A 52 -13.11 -27.19 13.40
N ARG A 53 -11.95 -27.83 13.33
CA ARG A 53 -11.08 -28.09 14.50
C ARG A 53 -9.86 -27.17 14.54
N GLY A 54 -9.48 -26.63 13.38
CA GLY A 54 -8.29 -25.83 13.21
C GLY A 54 -8.60 -24.46 12.61
N LEU A 55 -8.04 -23.43 13.23
CA LEU A 55 -8.04 -22.06 12.69
C LEU A 55 -6.61 -21.54 12.55
N LEU A 56 -6.29 -21.02 11.37
CA LEU A 56 -5.01 -20.37 11.08
C LEU A 56 -5.19 -18.85 11.00
N LEU A 57 -4.53 -18.12 11.91
CA LEU A 57 -4.46 -16.67 11.92
C LEU A 57 -3.18 -16.20 11.21
N TYR A 58 -3.31 -15.54 10.07
CA TYR A 58 -2.18 -15.03 9.31
C TYR A 58 -2.23 -13.50 9.13
N GLY A 59 -1.14 -12.87 8.67
CA GLY A 59 -1.01 -11.40 8.63
C GLY A 59 0.32 -10.89 9.21
N PRO A 60 0.57 -9.57 9.20
CA PRO A 60 1.84 -9.00 9.65
C PRO A 60 2.11 -9.20 11.15
N PRO A 61 3.40 -9.21 11.56
CA PRO A 61 3.77 -9.29 12.97
C PRO A 61 3.33 -8.03 13.73
N GLY A 62 3.06 -8.17 15.03
CA GLY A 62 2.68 -7.05 15.89
C GLY A 62 1.20 -6.66 15.84
N THR A 63 0.36 -7.36 15.05
CA THR A 63 -1.11 -7.18 14.98
C THR A 63 -1.85 -7.68 16.21
N GLY A 64 -1.13 -8.28 17.16
CA GLY A 64 -1.70 -8.75 18.42
C GLY A 64 -2.40 -10.11 18.32
N LYS A 65 -2.09 -10.95 17.33
CA LYS A 65 -2.72 -12.29 17.15
C LYS A 65 -2.66 -13.15 18.41
N THR A 66 -1.51 -13.17 19.07
CA THR A 66 -1.30 -13.93 20.32
C THR A 66 -2.15 -13.36 21.46
N SER A 67 -2.26 -12.03 21.54
CA SER A 67 -3.16 -11.37 22.50
C SER A 67 -4.63 -11.69 22.18
N LEU A 68 -5.00 -11.66 20.91
CA LEU A 68 -6.34 -11.94 20.38
C LEU A 68 -6.85 -13.30 20.84
N VAL A 69 -6.05 -14.35 20.62
CA VAL A 69 -6.43 -15.70 21.07
C VAL A 69 -6.54 -15.77 22.59
N ARG A 70 -5.62 -15.15 23.34
CA ARG A 70 -5.67 -15.16 24.82
C ARG A 70 -6.94 -14.51 25.35
N ALA A 71 -7.35 -13.36 24.78
CA ALA A 71 -8.53 -12.67 25.28
C ALA A 71 -9.82 -13.43 24.98
N VAL A 72 -10.00 -13.94 23.75
CA VAL A 72 -11.22 -14.70 23.41
C VAL A 72 -11.30 -16.00 24.22
N VAL A 73 -10.17 -16.67 24.46
CA VAL A 73 -10.14 -17.89 25.28
C VAL A 73 -10.49 -17.61 26.74
N GLN A 74 -10.05 -16.46 27.28
CA GLN A 74 -10.42 -16.00 28.61
C GLN A 74 -11.92 -15.65 28.69
N GLU A 75 -12.49 -15.01 27.67
CA GLU A 75 -13.92 -14.68 27.57
C GLU A 75 -14.76 -15.96 27.59
N CYS A 76 -14.36 -16.98 26.83
CA CYS A 76 -15.05 -18.26 26.76
C CYS A 76 -14.84 -19.16 28.00
N GLY A 77 -13.99 -18.77 28.95
CA GLY A 77 -13.63 -19.61 30.11
C GLY A 77 -12.91 -20.92 29.75
N ALA A 78 -12.24 -20.96 28.59
CA ALA A 78 -11.57 -22.16 28.06
C ALA A 78 -10.13 -22.30 28.60
N HIS A 79 -9.62 -23.53 28.66
CA HIS A 79 -8.23 -23.79 29.04
C HIS A 79 -7.29 -23.52 27.86
N LEU A 80 -6.31 -22.63 28.04
CA LEU A 80 -5.31 -22.29 27.01
C LEU A 80 -3.99 -23.05 27.22
N THR A 81 -3.57 -23.82 26.22
CA THR A 81 -2.20 -24.37 26.15
C THR A 81 -1.43 -23.64 25.05
N VAL A 82 -0.44 -22.82 25.42
CA VAL A 82 0.40 -22.09 24.45
C VAL A 82 1.66 -22.90 24.11
N ILE A 83 1.92 -23.07 22.82
CA ILE A 83 3.10 -23.71 22.27
C ILE A 83 3.86 -22.67 21.46
N SER A 84 5.05 -22.29 21.92
CA SER A 84 5.96 -21.41 21.18
C SER A 84 7.09 -22.20 20.52
N PRO A 85 7.67 -21.75 19.40
CA PRO A 85 8.75 -22.45 18.72
C PRO A 85 9.96 -22.70 19.64
N HIS A 86 10.27 -21.75 20.52
CA HIS A 86 11.37 -21.86 21.49
C HIS A 86 11.14 -22.96 22.53
N SER A 87 9.90 -23.26 22.87
CA SER A 87 9.57 -24.32 23.83
C SER A 87 9.72 -25.72 23.22
N VAL A 88 9.53 -25.81 21.90
CA VAL A 88 9.55 -27.07 21.14
C VAL A 88 10.96 -27.41 20.64
N HIS A 89 11.73 -26.44 20.15
CA HIS A 89 13.10 -26.67 19.68
C HIS A 89 14.04 -26.85 20.87
N ARG A 90 14.27 -28.12 21.26
CA ARG A 90 15.24 -28.50 22.29
C ARG A 90 16.43 -29.22 21.65
N ALA A 91 17.56 -29.18 22.34
CA ALA A 91 18.82 -29.71 21.81
C ALA A 91 18.80 -31.23 21.58
N HIS A 92 18.00 -31.99 22.34
CA HIS A 92 17.96 -33.45 22.25
C HIS A 92 16.89 -33.94 21.28
N THR A 93 17.25 -34.97 20.52
CA THR A 93 16.36 -35.64 19.56
C THR A 93 15.15 -36.27 20.26
N GLY A 94 13.95 -36.01 19.75
CA GLY A 94 12.69 -36.58 20.25
C GLY A 94 12.05 -35.84 21.44
N GLU A 95 12.77 -34.92 22.10
CA GLU A 95 12.16 -34.07 23.15
C GLU A 95 11.07 -33.16 22.59
N SER A 96 11.28 -32.60 21.39
CA SER A 96 10.32 -31.75 20.68
C SER A 96 8.97 -32.44 20.45
N GLU A 97 9.01 -33.72 20.05
CA GLU A 97 7.81 -34.53 19.82
C GLU A 97 7.09 -34.87 21.12
N ARG A 98 7.85 -35.15 22.19
CA ARG A 98 7.31 -35.41 23.52
C ARG A 98 6.56 -34.19 24.06
N VAL A 99 7.12 -32.99 23.90
CA VAL A 99 6.47 -31.74 24.34
C VAL A 99 5.12 -31.55 23.63
N LEU A 100 5.06 -31.79 22.32
CA LEU A 100 3.80 -31.72 21.58
C LEU A 100 2.79 -32.77 22.09
N ARG A 101 3.21 -34.01 22.29
CA ARG A 101 2.34 -35.08 22.79
C ARG A 101 1.80 -34.78 24.19
N GLU A 102 2.64 -34.24 25.07
CA GLU A 102 2.26 -33.85 26.42
C GLU A 102 1.27 -32.67 26.41
N ALA A 103 1.48 -31.67 25.54
CA ALA A 103 0.57 -30.53 25.40
C ALA A 103 -0.83 -30.97 24.92
N PHE A 104 -0.91 -31.86 23.93
CA PHE A 104 -2.17 -32.42 23.47
C PHE A 104 -2.84 -33.31 24.53
N ALA A 105 -2.07 -34.12 25.27
CA ALA A 105 -2.61 -34.93 26.35
C ALA A 105 -3.22 -34.07 27.48
N LYS A 106 -2.56 -32.98 27.86
CA LYS A 106 -3.08 -32.00 28.84
C LYS A 106 -4.37 -31.34 28.34
N ALA A 107 -4.40 -30.89 27.09
CA ALA A 107 -5.60 -30.29 26.51
C ALA A 107 -6.78 -31.27 26.50
N SER A 108 -6.52 -32.54 26.14
CA SER A 108 -7.52 -33.61 26.16
C SER A 108 -8.00 -33.95 27.58
N SER A 109 -7.13 -33.93 28.59
CA SER A 109 -7.56 -34.17 29.98
C SER A 109 -8.47 -33.05 30.49
N HIS A 110 -8.21 -31.80 30.12
CA HIS A 110 -9.10 -30.68 30.46
C HIS A 110 -10.43 -30.72 29.69
N ALA A 111 -10.41 -31.19 28.44
CA ALA A 111 -11.64 -31.42 27.68
C ALA A 111 -12.52 -32.49 28.36
N ASN A 112 -11.92 -33.56 28.90
CA ASN A 112 -12.62 -34.60 29.65
C ASN A 112 -13.29 -34.08 30.93
N LEU A 113 -12.80 -32.97 31.49
CA LEU A 113 -13.40 -32.30 32.65
C LEU A 113 -14.60 -31.40 32.28
N GLY A 114 -15.03 -31.40 31.01
CA GLY A 114 -16.16 -30.62 30.53
C GLY A 114 -15.85 -29.14 30.25
N LYS A 115 -14.58 -28.75 30.26
CA LYS A 115 -14.16 -27.39 29.87
C LYS A 115 -13.63 -27.39 28.43
N PRO A 116 -14.00 -26.41 27.58
CA PRO A 116 -13.37 -26.26 26.27
C PRO A 116 -11.85 -26.05 26.43
N SER A 117 -11.07 -26.71 25.58
CA SER A 117 -9.60 -26.62 25.58
C SER A 117 -9.10 -26.12 24.24
N VAL A 118 -8.26 -25.08 24.26
CA VAL A 118 -7.65 -24.48 23.07
C VAL A 118 -6.14 -24.66 23.13
N ILE A 119 -5.59 -25.25 22.08
CA ILE A 119 -4.14 -25.34 21.85
C ILE A 119 -3.77 -24.20 20.91
N PHE A 120 -2.97 -23.25 21.38
CA PHE A 120 -2.47 -22.14 20.58
C PHE A 120 -1.02 -22.38 20.19
N ILE A 121 -0.73 -22.47 18.89
CA ILE A 121 0.62 -22.65 18.33
C ILE A 121 1.06 -21.32 17.71
N ASP A 122 2.04 -20.67 18.33
CA ASP A 122 2.58 -19.42 17.80
C ASP A 122 3.67 -19.69 16.74
N GLU A 123 3.74 -18.83 15.73
CA GLU A 123 4.71 -18.89 14.62
C GLU A 123 4.88 -20.30 14.04
N ILE A 124 3.77 -20.91 13.62
CA ILE A 124 3.74 -22.29 13.11
C ILE A 124 4.63 -22.51 11.88
N ASP A 125 4.95 -21.46 11.12
CA ASP A 125 5.89 -21.49 9.99
C ASP A 125 7.31 -21.87 10.40
N VAL A 126 7.71 -21.60 11.65
CA VAL A 126 9.02 -22.03 12.18
C VAL A 126 9.02 -23.53 12.48
N LEU A 127 7.87 -24.09 12.90
CA LEU A 127 7.74 -25.52 13.20
C LEU A 127 7.50 -26.38 11.94
N CYS A 128 6.82 -25.83 10.95
CA CYS A 128 6.37 -26.55 9.76
C CYS A 128 6.73 -25.79 8.46
N PRO A 129 8.03 -25.59 8.15
CA PRO A 129 8.45 -24.94 6.92
C PRO A 129 8.19 -25.80 5.68
N ARG A 130 8.10 -25.15 4.52
CA ARG A 130 7.95 -25.78 3.20
C ARG A 130 9.13 -26.71 2.87
N ARG A 131 8.86 -27.73 2.05
CA ARG A 131 9.68 -28.94 1.86
C ARG A 131 11.14 -28.72 1.42
N ASP A 132 11.47 -27.57 0.86
CA ASP A 132 12.78 -27.29 0.25
C ASP A 132 13.87 -26.90 1.26
N SER A 133 13.52 -26.61 2.52
CA SER A 133 14.43 -26.07 3.56
C SER A 133 14.38 -26.86 4.88
N ARG A 134 14.21 -28.18 4.81
CA ARG A 134 13.96 -29.02 5.99
C ARG A 134 15.26 -29.43 6.70
N ARG A 135 15.36 -29.13 7.99
CA ARG A 135 16.16 -29.94 8.91
C ARG A 135 15.36 -31.21 9.21
N GLU A 136 16.02 -32.36 9.39
CA GLU A 136 15.32 -33.62 9.69
C GLU A 136 14.45 -33.54 10.95
N GLN A 137 14.84 -32.70 11.91
CA GLN A 137 14.08 -32.46 13.14
C GLN A 137 12.70 -31.86 12.84
N ASP A 138 12.63 -30.85 11.99
CA ASP A 138 11.40 -30.14 11.63
C ASP A 138 10.39 -31.08 10.94
N VAL A 139 10.90 -32.01 10.12
CA VAL A 139 10.06 -33.03 9.45
C VAL A 139 9.36 -33.94 10.44
N ARG A 140 10.09 -34.36 11.48
CA ARG A 140 9.54 -35.25 12.51
C ARG A 140 8.53 -34.51 13.37
N VAL A 141 8.83 -33.27 13.76
CA VAL A 141 7.91 -32.40 14.51
C VAL A 141 6.63 -32.13 13.72
N ALA A 142 6.73 -31.77 12.45
CA ALA A 142 5.58 -31.56 11.57
C ALA A 142 4.74 -32.84 11.40
N SER A 143 5.39 -33.99 11.20
CA SER A 143 4.71 -35.28 11.07
C SER A 143 3.98 -35.68 12.36
N GLN A 144 4.60 -35.44 13.52
CA GLN A 144 3.98 -35.67 14.82
C GLN A 144 2.77 -34.76 15.04
N LEU A 145 2.85 -33.48 14.66
CA LEU A 145 1.72 -32.55 14.73
C LEU A 145 0.56 -33.04 13.84
N PHE A 146 0.85 -33.48 12.62
CA PHE A 146 -0.17 -34.03 11.70
C PHE A 146 -0.87 -35.25 12.32
N MET A 147 -0.09 -36.18 12.88
CA MET A 147 -0.62 -37.36 13.55
C MET A 147 -1.53 -36.99 14.72
N LEU A 148 -1.17 -35.99 15.54
CA LEU A 148 -1.96 -35.55 16.70
C LEU A 148 -3.28 -34.87 16.28
N MET A 149 -3.25 -34.03 15.23
CA MET A 149 -4.44 -33.41 14.67
C MET A 149 -5.38 -34.46 14.04
N ASP A 150 -4.82 -35.45 13.34
CA ASP A 150 -5.59 -36.52 12.69
C ASP A 150 -6.15 -37.52 13.72
N SER A 151 -5.43 -37.81 14.82
CA SER A 151 -5.91 -38.72 15.88
C SER A 151 -7.13 -38.17 16.64
N ASN A 152 -7.26 -36.84 16.74
CA ASN A 152 -8.41 -36.21 17.38
C ASN A 152 -9.71 -36.31 16.55
N LYS A 153 -9.66 -36.81 15.30
CA LYS A 153 -10.85 -36.98 14.44
C LYS A 153 -11.81 -38.09 14.93
N SER A 154 -11.29 -39.10 15.61
CA SER A 154 -12.05 -40.31 16.03
C SER A 154 -12.92 -40.09 17.27
N VAL A 155 -12.67 -39.04 18.06
CA VAL A 155 -13.35 -38.77 19.35
C VAL A 155 -14.68 -38.00 19.15
N SER A 156 -15.16 -37.91 17.91
CA SER A 156 -16.27 -37.04 17.48
C SER A 156 -17.66 -37.45 17.97
N THR A 157 -17.82 -38.61 18.59
CA THR A 157 -19.11 -39.06 19.15
C THR A 157 -19.36 -38.57 20.59
N SER A 158 -18.33 -38.10 21.29
CA SER A 158 -18.40 -37.77 22.71
C SER A 158 -17.77 -36.42 22.98
N GLY A 159 -18.55 -35.33 22.96
CA GLY A 159 -18.39 -34.04 23.68
C GLY A 159 -17.03 -33.33 23.83
N LEU A 160 -15.92 -33.84 23.28
CA LEU A 160 -14.56 -33.45 23.60
C LEU A 160 -14.03 -32.51 22.53
N HIS A 161 -14.22 -31.22 22.79
CA HIS A 161 -13.85 -30.16 21.87
C HIS A 161 -12.48 -29.57 22.21
N VAL A 162 -11.43 -30.26 21.73
CA VAL A 162 -10.08 -29.67 21.63
C VAL A 162 -9.98 -28.95 20.28
N VAL A 163 -9.67 -27.66 20.33
CA VAL A 163 -9.45 -26.78 19.17
C VAL A 163 -7.97 -26.46 19.05
N VAL A 164 -7.47 -26.42 17.82
CA VAL A 164 -6.11 -25.96 17.53
C VAL A 164 -6.18 -24.62 16.80
N VAL A 165 -5.59 -23.59 17.39
CA VAL A 165 -5.42 -22.28 16.74
C VAL A 165 -3.94 -22.08 16.49
N ALA A 166 -3.57 -21.66 15.28
CA ALA A 166 -2.18 -21.36 14.94
C ALA A 166 -2.04 -19.93 14.42
N SER A 167 -0.92 -19.27 14.71
CA SER A 167 -0.55 -18.00 14.09
C SER A 167 0.66 -18.15 13.19
N THR A 168 0.66 -17.45 12.05
CA THR A 168 1.84 -17.32 11.19
C THR A 168 1.96 -15.91 10.63
N ASN A 169 3.19 -15.44 10.43
CA ASN A 169 3.44 -14.17 9.75
C ASN A 169 3.51 -14.35 8.22
N ARG A 170 3.72 -15.59 7.74
CA ARG A 170 4.02 -15.91 6.35
C ARG A 170 3.30 -17.19 5.95
N VAL A 171 2.15 -17.05 5.27
CA VAL A 171 1.40 -18.21 4.78
C VAL A 171 2.16 -18.98 3.69
N ASP A 172 2.96 -18.28 2.87
CA ASP A 172 3.67 -18.86 1.73
C ASP A 172 4.77 -19.87 2.14
N THR A 173 5.32 -19.70 3.34
CA THR A 173 6.38 -20.55 3.89
C THR A 173 5.84 -21.79 4.60
N LEU A 174 4.54 -21.83 4.90
CA LEU A 174 3.90 -22.95 5.58
C LEU A 174 3.74 -24.17 4.64
N ASP A 175 3.83 -25.39 5.19
CA ASP A 175 3.53 -26.60 4.42
C ASP A 175 2.04 -26.61 3.98
N PRO A 176 1.75 -26.70 2.65
CA PRO A 176 0.37 -26.77 2.16
C PRO A 176 -0.43 -27.95 2.71
N ALA A 177 0.22 -29.00 3.25
CA ALA A 177 -0.45 -30.12 3.89
C ALA A 177 -1.22 -29.72 5.17
N LEU A 178 -0.88 -28.59 5.80
CA LEU A 178 -1.61 -28.04 6.94
C LEU A 178 -2.92 -27.35 6.54
N ARG A 179 -2.95 -26.76 5.33
CA ARG A 179 -4.09 -26.03 4.75
C ARG A 179 -5.15 -26.94 4.10
N ARG A 180 -4.97 -28.26 4.20
CA ARG A 180 -5.94 -29.23 3.66
C ARG A 180 -7.09 -29.43 4.65
N SER A 181 -8.27 -29.68 4.11
CA SER A 181 -9.46 -29.97 4.90
C SER A 181 -9.26 -31.14 5.87
N GLY A 182 -9.81 -31.00 7.07
CA GLY A 182 -9.63 -31.86 8.23
C GLY A 182 -8.45 -31.47 9.13
N ARG A 183 -7.77 -30.34 8.89
CA ARG A 183 -6.70 -29.79 9.75
C ARG A 183 -6.99 -28.33 10.07
N PHE A 184 -6.36 -27.39 9.38
CA PHE A 184 -6.75 -25.98 9.42
C PHE A 184 -7.81 -25.75 8.34
N ASP A 185 -9.07 -25.84 8.75
CA ASP A 185 -10.23 -25.70 7.86
C ASP A 185 -10.59 -24.23 7.62
N ALA A 186 -10.30 -23.38 8.62
CA ALA A 186 -10.53 -21.95 8.56
C ALA A 186 -9.21 -21.19 8.56
N GLU A 187 -9.10 -20.19 7.69
CA GLU A 187 -7.97 -19.27 7.62
C GLU A 187 -8.51 -17.85 7.70
N ILE A 188 -7.92 -17.03 8.57
CA ILE A 188 -8.34 -15.65 8.76
C ILE A 188 -7.13 -14.75 8.69
N GLU A 189 -7.25 -13.74 7.86
CA GLU A 189 -6.28 -12.66 7.79
C GLU A 189 -6.53 -11.66 8.91
N VAL A 190 -5.53 -11.47 9.75
CA VAL A 190 -5.47 -10.37 10.70
C VAL A 190 -4.70 -9.25 10.00
N THR A 191 -5.45 -8.33 9.38
CA THR A 191 -4.89 -7.23 8.60
C THR A 191 -4.32 -6.13 9.49
N THR A 192 -3.73 -5.13 8.86
CA THR A 192 -3.36 -3.89 9.52
C THR A 192 -4.62 -3.12 9.93
N PRO A 193 -4.59 -2.42 11.08
CA PRO A 193 -5.77 -1.73 11.56
C PRO A 193 -6.13 -0.52 10.70
N ASN A 194 -7.42 -0.40 10.36
CA ASN A 194 -8.00 0.78 9.71
C ASN A 194 -7.94 2.01 10.62
N GLU A 195 -8.24 3.21 10.11
CA GLU A 195 -8.22 4.45 10.91
C GLU A 195 -9.10 4.37 12.15
N ASP A 196 -10.33 3.89 12.01
CA ASP A 196 -11.27 3.68 13.12
C ASP A 196 -10.74 2.64 14.12
N GLU A 197 -10.15 1.55 13.63
CA GLU A 197 -9.57 0.52 14.50
C GLU A 197 -8.34 1.05 15.24
N ARG A 198 -7.48 1.84 14.59
CA ARG A 198 -6.35 2.52 15.23
C ARG A 198 -6.82 3.46 16.33
N PHE A 199 -7.89 4.21 16.08
CA PHE A 199 -8.52 5.04 17.11
C PHE A 199 -8.99 4.21 18.30
N HIS A 200 -9.69 3.09 18.07
CA HIS A 200 -10.11 2.20 19.15
C HIS A 200 -8.94 1.59 19.93
N ILE A 201 -7.87 1.20 19.24
CA ILE A 201 -6.64 0.69 19.86
C ILE A 201 -5.97 1.76 20.72
N LEU A 202 -5.83 2.98 20.20
CA LEU A 202 -5.29 4.11 20.96
C LEU A 202 -6.14 4.37 22.20
N ASN A 203 -7.47 4.43 22.05
CA ASN A 203 -8.39 4.65 23.16
C ASN A 203 -8.26 3.58 24.26
N LEU A 204 -8.03 2.32 23.87
CA LEU A 204 -7.79 1.22 24.81
C LEU A 204 -6.51 1.43 25.63
N TYR A 205 -5.40 1.74 24.97
CA TYR A 205 -4.12 1.95 25.64
C TYR A 205 -4.10 3.25 26.46
N THR A 206 -4.85 4.28 26.04
CA THR A 206 -4.93 5.56 26.76
C THR A 206 -5.97 5.58 27.88
N LYS A 207 -6.84 4.56 28.00
CA LYS A 207 -7.88 4.48 29.05
C LYS A 207 -7.33 4.63 30.48
N LYS A 208 -6.07 4.25 30.71
CA LYS A 208 -5.38 4.35 32.01
C LYS A 208 -4.40 5.52 32.09
N LEU A 209 -4.23 6.28 31.01
CA LEU A 209 -3.24 7.36 30.92
C LEU A 209 -3.89 8.72 31.18
N PRO A 210 -3.20 9.61 31.91
CA PRO A 210 -3.61 11.02 32.06
C PRO A 210 -3.37 11.77 30.74
N LEU A 211 -4.43 11.95 29.96
CA LEU A 211 -4.41 12.76 28.74
C LEU A 211 -4.79 14.21 29.02
N ASP A 212 -4.10 15.14 28.39
CA ASP A 212 -4.55 16.54 28.31
C ASP A 212 -5.79 16.63 27.40
N PRO A 213 -6.86 17.36 27.78
CA PRO A 213 -8.02 17.63 26.91
C PRO A 213 -7.67 18.25 25.54
N SER A 214 -6.47 18.81 25.38
CA SER A 214 -5.97 19.31 24.08
C SER A 214 -5.65 18.21 23.06
N VAL A 215 -5.52 16.95 23.50
CA VAL A 215 -5.10 15.83 22.66
C VAL A 215 -6.30 15.19 21.95
N ASP A 216 -6.33 15.33 20.63
CA ASP A 216 -7.28 14.60 19.78
C ASP A 216 -6.68 13.28 19.28
N LEU A 217 -7.19 12.15 19.81
CA LEU A 217 -6.78 10.80 19.42
C LEU A 217 -7.14 10.47 17.95
N GLN A 218 -8.18 11.09 17.39
CA GLN A 218 -8.59 10.83 16.02
C GLN A 218 -7.56 11.41 15.03
N SER A 219 -7.11 12.64 15.26
CA SER A 219 -6.00 13.22 14.50
C SER A 219 -4.71 12.39 14.56
N ILE A 220 -4.40 11.80 15.73
CA ILE A 220 -3.23 10.95 15.91
C ILE A 220 -3.41 9.66 15.09
N ALA A 221 -4.57 9.00 15.16
CA ALA A 221 -4.89 7.80 14.41
C ALA A 221 -4.82 7.99 12.89
N ALA A 222 -5.30 9.14 12.38
CA ALA A 222 -5.18 9.53 10.98
C ALA A 222 -3.71 9.67 10.55
N SER A 223 -2.88 10.21 11.45
CA SER A 223 -1.45 10.44 11.18
C SER A 223 -0.59 9.16 11.27
N CYS A 224 -1.08 8.11 11.92
CA CYS A 224 -0.38 6.83 12.16
C CYS A 224 -0.67 5.79 11.08
N ASN A 225 -0.55 6.17 9.80
CA ASN A 225 -0.77 5.23 8.70
C ASN A 225 0.30 4.11 8.71
N GLY A 226 -0.15 2.86 8.49
CA GLY A 226 0.72 1.68 8.48
C GLY A 226 1.23 1.21 9.86
N TYR A 227 0.75 1.81 10.95
CA TYR A 227 1.10 1.37 12.30
C TYR A 227 0.33 0.11 12.66
N VAL A 228 1.01 -0.82 13.34
CA VAL A 228 0.40 -2.03 13.90
C VAL A 228 0.02 -1.81 15.36
N GLY A 229 -0.83 -2.66 15.96
CA GLY A 229 -1.20 -2.57 17.37
C GLY A 229 0.01 -2.46 18.32
N ALA A 230 1.07 -3.24 18.09
CA ALA A 230 2.31 -3.14 18.85
C ALA A 230 3.05 -1.80 18.67
N ASP A 231 2.94 -1.17 17.49
CA ASP A 231 3.52 0.16 17.25
C ASP A 231 2.73 1.25 17.97
N LEU A 232 1.40 1.15 17.99
CA LEU A 232 0.54 2.07 18.74
C LEU A 232 0.79 1.94 20.25
N GLU A 233 0.96 0.73 20.76
CA GLU A 233 1.38 0.50 22.14
C GLU A 233 2.75 1.14 22.43
N ALA A 234 3.72 0.94 21.54
CA ALA A 234 5.04 1.55 21.67
C ALA A 234 4.98 3.08 21.59
N LEU A 235 4.11 3.64 20.75
CA LEU A 235 3.88 5.08 20.62
C LEU A 235 3.32 5.67 21.93
N CYS A 236 2.30 5.03 22.52
CA CYS A 236 1.75 5.42 23.83
C CYS A 236 2.83 5.34 24.92
N ARG A 237 3.65 4.28 24.91
CA ARG A 237 4.75 4.10 25.86
C ARG A 237 5.83 5.18 25.73
N GLU A 238 6.20 5.55 24.51
CA GLU A 238 7.20 6.58 24.26
C GLU A 238 6.66 7.99 24.57
N ALA A 239 5.39 8.27 24.26
CA ALA A 239 4.74 9.53 24.64
C ALA A 239 4.67 9.68 26.18
N THR A 240 4.36 8.59 26.89
CA THR A 240 4.40 8.57 28.36
C THR A 240 5.84 8.79 28.87
N MET A 241 6.84 8.15 28.26
CA MET A 241 8.24 8.34 28.64
C MET A 241 8.73 9.77 28.39
N SER A 242 8.29 10.41 27.30
CA SER A 242 8.55 11.82 27.01
C SER A 242 7.96 12.73 28.08
N ALA A 243 6.69 12.50 28.45
CA ALA A 243 6.04 13.26 29.51
C ALA A 243 6.75 13.09 30.87
N VAL A 244 7.19 11.86 31.19
CA VAL A 244 7.97 11.58 32.41
C VAL A 244 9.32 12.30 32.38
N ARG A 245 10.07 12.26 31.27
CA ARG A 245 11.35 12.98 31.13
C ARG A 245 11.17 14.48 31.32
N ARG A 246 10.16 15.07 30.67
CA ARG A 246 9.80 16.48 30.82
C ARG A 246 9.49 16.83 32.27
N SER A 247 8.73 15.99 32.98
CA SER A 247 8.41 16.22 34.39
C SER A 247 9.63 16.12 35.31
N SER A 248 10.59 15.26 34.99
CA SER A 248 11.84 15.10 35.75
C SER A 248 12.80 16.29 35.59
N GLU A 249 12.74 17.02 34.47
CA GLU A 249 13.57 18.20 34.23
C GLU A 249 13.06 19.46 34.95
N LEU A 250 11.80 19.45 35.39
CA LEU A 250 11.10 20.63 35.91
C LEU A 250 11.08 20.75 37.44
N ASP A 251 11.57 19.77 38.20
CA ASP A 251 11.78 19.79 39.67
C ASP A 251 10.65 20.43 40.53
N GLN A 252 9.40 20.44 40.02
CA GLN A 252 8.23 20.96 40.72
C GLN A 252 7.34 19.81 41.20
N VAL A 253 7.02 19.85 42.49
CA VAL A 253 6.33 18.82 43.28
C VAL A 253 4.87 18.59 42.83
N ASP A 254 4.31 19.48 42.01
CA ASP A 254 2.93 19.43 41.51
C ASP A 254 2.85 19.40 39.97
N CYS A 255 3.67 18.58 39.30
CA CYS A 255 3.49 18.34 37.87
C CYS A 255 2.27 17.45 37.63
N SER A 256 1.18 18.00 37.08
CA SER A 256 0.14 17.17 36.46
C SER A 256 0.80 16.35 35.34
N TRP A 257 0.79 15.01 35.49
CA TRP A 257 1.45 14.05 34.60
C TRP A 257 0.75 13.91 33.24
N ASN A 258 0.24 15.00 32.69
CA ASN A 258 -0.60 14.97 31.50
C ASN A 258 0.29 14.87 30.26
N ILE A 259 -0.09 13.93 29.39
CA ILE A 259 0.54 13.75 28.08
C ILE A 259 0.03 14.83 27.15
N THR A 260 0.96 15.59 26.57
CA THR A 260 0.66 16.72 25.65
C THR A 260 0.84 16.31 24.19
N VAL A 261 0.35 17.12 23.25
CA VAL A 261 0.51 16.91 21.80
C VAL A 261 1.99 16.87 21.37
N ASP A 262 2.86 17.62 22.05
CA ASP A 262 4.30 17.63 21.75
C ASP A 262 4.99 16.31 22.12
N ASP A 263 4.56 15.67 23.20
CA ASP A 263 5.05 14.34 23.59
C ASP A 263 4.71 13.29 22.51
N TRP A 264 3.53 13.40 21.88
CA TRP A 264 3.15 12.54 20.75
C TRP A 264 3.96 12.82 19.49
N ARG A 265 4.26 14.10 19.19
CA ARG A 265 5.15 14.45 18.08
C ARG A 265 6.54 13.87 18.27
N HIS A 266 7.08 13.96 19.49
CA HIS A 266 8.37 13.38 19.83
C HIS A 266 8.34 11.85 19.72
N ALA A 267 7.32 11.21 20.28
CA ALA A 267 7.14 9.75 20.20
C ALA A 267 7.09 9.24 18.76
N LYS A 268 6.40 9.96 17.87
CA LYS A 268 6.32 9.64 16.44
C LYS A 268 7.65 9.76 15.70
N SER A 269 8.56 10.61 16.17
CA SER A 269 9.90 10.72 15.56
C SER A 269 10.78 9.51 15.87
N ILE A 270 10.51 8.80 16.99
CA ILE A 270 11.26 7.63 17.45
C ILE A 270 10.60 6.33 16.98
N VAL A 271 9.29 6.22 17.14
CA VAL A 271 8.52 5.01 16.82
C VAL A 271 8.09 5.06 15.35
N GLY A 272 8.86 4.41 14.47
CA GLY A 272 8.45 4.17 13.08
C GLY A 272 7.58 2.91 12.93
N PRO A 273 6.72 2.85 11.88
CA PRO A 273 5.86 1.69 11.64
C PRO A 273 6.66 0.40 11.44
N SER A 274 6.25 -0.69 12.09
CA SER A 274 6.96 -1.98 12.05
C SER A 274 6.86 -2.69 10.70
N ILE A 275 5.78 -2.46 9.95
CA ILE A 275 5.57 -3.06 8.62
C ILE A 275 6.63 -2.59 7.62
N THR A 276 7.09 -1.35 7.80
CA THR A 276 8.09 -0.71 6.93
C THR A 276 9.51 -0.88 7.46
N ARG A 277 9.73 -1.53 8.61
CA ARG A 277 11.09 -1.82 9.10
C ARG A 277 11.79 -2.79 8.14
N GLY A 278 12.83 -2.31 7.46
CA GLY A 278 13.69 -3.10 6.55
C GLY A 278 13.51 -2.81 5.05
N VAL A 279 12.58 -1.95 4.64
CA VAL A 279 12.62 -1.25 3.33
C VAL A 279 12.31 0.20 3.64
N VAL A 280 13.19 1.11 3.23
CA VAL A 280 13.06 2.54 3.52
C VAL A 280 11.78 3.05 2.85
N VAL A 281 10.69 3.13 3.60
CA VAL A 281 9.51 3.90 3.20
C VAL A 281 9.89 5.35 3.41
N GLU A 282 10.48 5.94 2.38
CA GLU A 282 10.76 7.36 2.36
C GLU A 282 9.43 8.07 2.08
N ILE A 283 8.99 8.93 2.98
CA ILE A 283 8.07 10.00 2.57
C ILE A 283 9.00 11.05 1.95
N PRO A 284 9.06 11.16 0.61
CA PRO A 284 9.96 12.12 -0.01
C PRO A 284 9.60 13.53 0.46
N LYS A 285 10.58 14.33 0.87
CA LYS A 285 10.36 15.71 1.35
C LYS A 285 10.12 16.72 0.22
N VAL A 286 9.99 16.26 -1.02
CA VAL A 286 9.89 17.10 -2.21
C VAL A 286 8.44 17.52 -2.40
N SER A 287 8.19 18.82 -2.47
CA SER A 287 6.89 19.42 -2.70
C SER A 287 6.68 19.80 -4.18
N TRP A 288 5.44 20.14 -4.55
CA TRP A 288 5.14 20.65 -5.90
C TRP A 288 5.81 21.99 -6.23
N GLU A 289 6.18 22.75 -5.20
CA GLU A 289 6.87 24.03 -5.28
C GLU A 289 8.35 23.87 -5.63
N ASP A 290 8.93 22.71 -5.33
CA ASP A 290 10.31 22.35 -5.64
C ASP A 290 10.51 21.95 -7.11
N ILE A 291 9.46 21.94 -7.92
CA ILE A 291 9.51 21.59 -9.33
C ILE A 291 9.10 22.83 -10.13
N GLY A 292 9.95 23.32 -11.03
CA GLY A 292 9.59 24.40 -11.96
C GLY A 292 8.81 23.88 -13.18
N GLY A 293 7.83 24.64 -13.66
CA GLY A 293 7.10 24.37 -14.90
C GLY A 293 6.08 23.23 -14.85
N LEU A 294 5.73 22.72 -16.05
CA LEU A 294 4.91 21.51 -16.28
C LEU A 294 3.51 21.51 -15.62
N GLN A 295 2.86 22.68 -15.53
CA GLN A 295 1.60 22.86 -14.81
C GLN A 295 0.48 21.89 -15.27
N GLY A 296 0.39 21.64 -16.57
CA GLY A 296 -0.58 20.69 -17.13
C GLY A 296 -0.36 19.25 -16.66
N ILE A 297 0.91 18.82 -16.51
CA ILE A 297 1.26 17.48 -16.04
C ILE A 297 1.05 17.38 -14.53
N LYS A 298 1.49 18.39 -13.77
CA LYS A 298 1.28 18.46 -12.31
C LYS A 298 -0.20 18.32 -11.97
N LYS A 299 -1.07 19.07 -12.64
CA LYS A 299 -2.52 19.01 -12.43
C LYS A 299 -3.08 17.61 -12.71
N LYS A 300 -2.69 16.99 -13.84
CA LYS A 300 -3.13 15.62 -14.16
C LYS A 300 -2.66 14.59 -13.12
N LEU A 301 -1.43 14.72 -12.64
CA LEU A 301 -0.89 13.81 -11.64
C LEU A 301 -1.55 14.02 -10.27
N GLN A 302 -1.77 15.27 -9.85
CA GLN A 302 -2.53 15.60 -8.65
C GLN A 302 -3.94 14.98 -8.71
N GLN A 303 -4.63 15.14 -9.84
CA GLN A 303 -5.96 14.53 -10.03
C GLN A 303 -5.92 13.00 -9.96
N ALA A 304 -4.91 12.37 -10.58
CA ALA A 304 -4.81 10.92 -10.60
C ALA A 304 -4.48 10.31 -9.24
N VAL A 305 -3.67 10.99 -8.42
CA VAL A 305 -3.18 10.45 -7.14
C VAL A 305 -4.06 10.90 -5.96
N GLU A 306 -4.42 12.19 -5.90
CA GLU A 306 -5.05 12.80 -4.73
C GLU A 306 -6.57 12.60 -4.71
N TRP A 307 -7.23 12.65 -5.87
CA TRP A 307 -8.70 12.54 -5.94
C TRP A 307 -9.24 11.18 -5.51
N PRO A 308 -8.65 10.03 -5.89
CA PRO A 308 -9.12 8.73 -5.41
C PRO A 308 -9.06 8.60 -3.88
N LEU A 309 -8.07 9.23 -3.26
CA LEU A 309 -7.85 9.19 -1.81
C LEU A 309 -8.81 10.14 -1.07
N ARG A 310 -8.96 11.38 -1.54
CA ARG A 310 -9.79 12.40 -0.88
C ARG A 310 -11.28 12.30 -1.21
N HIS A 311 -11.63 11.77 -2.37
CA HIS A 311 -13.00 11.78 -2.90
C HIS A 311 -13.49 10.37 -3.27
N SER A 312 -13.13 9.36 -2.48
CA SER A 312 -13.50 7.96 -2.71
C SER A 312 -15.01 7.74 -2.86
N GLU A 313 -15.84 8.45 -2.07
CA GLU A 313 -17.30 8.40 -2.14
C GLU A 313 -17.83 8.93 -3.49
N ALA A 314 -17.21 9.96 -4.04
CA ALA A 314 -17.61 10.52 -5.33
C ALA A 314 -17.32 9.54 -6.47
N PHE A 315 -16.19 8.82 -6.41
CA PHE A 315 -15.86 7.76 -7.36
C PHE A 315 -16.86 6.60 -7.26
N ALA A 316 -17.20 6.17 -6.03
CA ALA A 316 -18.18 5.11 -5.80
C ALA A 316 -19.58 5.51 -6.32
N ARG A 317 -20.01 6.75 -6.07
CA ARG A 317 -21.30 7.28 -6.56
C ARG A 317 -21.37 7.37 -8.07
N LEU A 318 -20.27 7.72 -8.73
CA LEU A 318 -20.19 7.83 -10.19
C LEU A 318 -19.89 6.49 -10.88
N GLY A 319 -19.57 5.44 -10.13
CA GLY A 319 -19.20 4.13 -10.69
C GLY A 319 -17.89 4.14 -11.47
N VAL A 320 -17.00 5.10 -11.20
CA VAL A 320 -15.71 5.24 -11.89
C VAL A 320 -14.64 4.51 -11.09
N SER A 321 -13.88 3.63 -11.73
CA SER A 321 -12.70 3.00 -11.13
C SER A 321 -11.52 3.98 -11.12
N PRO A 322 -10.73 4.03 -10.04
CA PRO A 322 -9.49 4.81 -10.03
C PRO A 322 -8.47 4.23 -11.03
N LEU A 323 -7.48 5.05 -11.40
CA LEU A 323 -6.38 4.62 -12.28
C LEU A 323 -5.42 3.73 -11.49
N HIS A 324 -4.96 2.64 -12.09
CA HIS A 324 -4.04 1.70 -11.42
C HIS A 324 -2.57 2.01 -11.74
N GLY A 325 -2.31 2.53 -12.93
CA GLY A 325 -0.95 2.80 -13.40
C GLY A 325 -0.80 4.08 -14.20
N ILE A 326 0.31 4.77 -13.96
CA ILE A 326 0.75 5.96 -14.69
C ILE A 326 2.15 5.72 -15.25
N LEU A 327 2.32 5.87 -16.57
CA LEU A 327 3.62 5.82 -17.24
C LEU A 327 4.09 7.23 -17.61
N LEU A 328 5.18 7.67 -17.02
CA LEU A 328 5.91 8.89 -17.35
C LEU A 328 6.99 8.58 -18.39
N HIS A 329 6.94 9.22 -19.54
CA HIS A 329 7.99 9.08 -20.56
C HIS A 329 8.48 10.44 -21.05
N GLY A 330 9.77 10.51 -21.38
CA GLY A 330 10.37 11.73 -21.91
C GLY A 330 11.89 11.69 -21.89
N PRO A 331 12.57 12.72 -22.42
CA PRO A 331 14.02 12.80 -22.39
C PRO A 331 14.60 12.69 -20.97
N PRO A 332 15.80 12.13 -20.81
CA PRO A 332 16.48 12.07 -19.51
C PRO A 332 16.68 13.49 -18.95
N GLY A 333 16.74 13.62 -17.62
CA GLY A 333 16.98 14.92 -16.97
C GLY A 333 15.77 15.86 -16.86
N CYS A 334 14.58 15.46 -17.33
CA CYS A 334 13.34 16.26 -17.22
C CYS A 334 12.49 15.87 -16.00
N SER A 335 13.07 15.84 -14.81
CA SER A 335 12.36 15.75 -13.52
C SER A 335 11.33 14.60 -13.33
N LYS A 336 11.38 13.52 -14.12
CA LYS A 336 10.42 12.39 -14.01
C LYS A 336 10.40 11.76 -12.61
N THR A 337 11.59 11.46 -12.08
CA THR A 337 11.76 10.88 -10.73
C THR A 337 11.37 11.87 -9.64
N THR A 338 11.65 13.17 -9.79
CA THR A 338 11.26 14.19 -8.81
C THR A 338 9.75 14.47 -8.84
N LEU A 339 9.11 14.40 -10.00
CA LEU A 339 7.67 14.51 -10.18
C LEU A 339 6.91 13.38 -9.47
N ALA A 340 7.40 12.14 -9.59
CA ALA A 340 6.84 11.01 -8.86
C ALA A 340 6.98 11.16 -7.33
N LYS A 341 8.15 11.64 -6.86
CA LYS A 341 8.39 11.94 -5.45
C LYS A 341 7.45 13.04 -4.92
N ALA A 342 7.26 14.13 -5.67
CA ALA A 342 6.33 15.19 -5.28
C ALA A 342 4.88 14.72 -5.23
N ALA A 343 4.48 13.83 -6.15
CA ALA A 343 3.17 13.19 -6.14
C ALA A 343 2.91 12.43 -4.84
N ALA A 344 3.89 11.63 -4.42
CA ALA A 344 3.79 10.82 -3.21
C ALA A 344 3.74 11.68 -1.95
N HIS A 345 4.54 12.74 -1.89
CA HIS A 345 4.51 13.69 -0.78
C HIS A 345 3.16 14.39 -0.65
N ALA A 346 2.58 14.85 -1.77
CA ALA A 346 1.30 15.54 -1.77
C ALA A 346 0.13 14.61 -1.37
N ALA A 347 0.22 13.34 -1.76
CA ALA A 347 -0.75 12.31 -1.39
C ALA A 347 -0.59 11.79 0.05
N GLN A 348 0.51 12.14 0.73
CA GLN A 348 0.90 11.56 2.03
C GLN A 348 0.88 10.02 2.00
N ALA A 349 1.22 9.44 0.85
CA ALA A 349 1.20 8.00 0.61
C ALA A 349 2.60 7.39 0.79
N SER A 350 2.66 6.13 1.19
CA SER A 350 3.92 5.39 1.31
C SER A 350 4.59 5.25 -0.06
N PHE A 351 5.83 5.72 -0.23
CA PHE A 351 6.55 5.65 -1.51
C PHE A 351 7.53 4.47 -1.52
N PHE A 352 7.37 3.58 -2.50
CA PHE A 352 8.26 2.44 -2.73
C PHE A 352 8.98 2.64 -4.07
N SER A 353 10.25 3.05 -4.05
CA SER A 353 11.06 3.12 -5.26
C SER A 353 11.73 1.78 -5.55
N LEU A 354 11.60 1.29 -6.79
CA LEU A 354 12.38 0.20 -7.34
C LEU A 354 13.12 0.69 -8.58
N SER A 355 14.44 0.56 -8.56
CA SER A 355 15.25 0.83 -9.74
C SER A 355 15.40 -0.43 -10.59
N GLY A 356 15.41 -0.28 -11.92
CA GLY A 356 15.72 -1.38 -12.84
C GLY A 356 17.03 -2.09 -12.48
N ALA A 357 18.04 -1.36 -12.00
CA ALA A 357 19.32 -1.92 -11.56
C ALA A 357 19.20 -2.86 -10.35
N GLU A 358 18.29 -2.59 -9.41
CA GLU A 358 18.08 -3.42 -8.21
C GLU A 358 17.37 -4.73 -8.54
N LEU A 359 16.51 -4.71 -9.54
CA LEU A 359 15.75 -5.88 -9.99
C LEU A 359 16.61 -6.82 -10.87
N TYR A 360 17.64 -6.28 -11.53
CA TYR A 360 18.63 -7.04 -12.28
C TYR A 360 19.83 -7.42 -11.40
N SER A 361 19.60 -8.24 -10.36
CA SER A 361 20.71 -8.85 -9.62
C SER A 361 21.27 -10.08 -10.34
N MET A 362 22.54 -10.42 -10.11
CA MET A 362 23.18 -11.61 -10.70
C MET A 362 22.61 -12.94 -10.16
N TYR A 363 21.81 -12.90 -9.09
CA TYR A 363 21.26 -14.08 -8.44
C TYR A 363 19.88 -14.41 -9.00
N VAL A 364 19.74 -15.61 -9.55
CA VAL A 364 18.49 -16.09 -10.17
C VAL A 364 17.35 -16.09 -9.14
N GLY A 365 16.29 -15.33 -9.42
CA GLY A 365 15.06 -15.30 -8.63
C GLY A 365 15.00 -14.26 -7.51
N GLU A 366 16.10 -13.57 -7.21
CA GLU A 366 16.11 -12.50 -6.21
C GLU A 366 15.29 -11.29 -6.66
N GLY A 367 15.41 -10.87 -7.92
CA GLY A 367 14.62 -9.77 -8.48
C GLY A 367 13.11 -10.04 -8.50
N GLU A 368 12.70 -11.27 -8.80
CA GLU A 368 11.27 -11.67 -8.76
C GLU A 368 10.74 -11.66 -7.32
N ALA A 369 11.52 -12.20 -6.38
CA ALA A 369 11.16 -12.20 -4.97
C ALA A 369 11.08 -10.76 -4.43
N LEU A 370 12.03 -9.89 -4.80
CA LEU A 370 12.01 -8.48 -4.45
C LEU A 370 10.75 -7.80 -4.97
N LEU A 371 10.43 -7.98 -6.25
CA LEU A 371 9.22 -7.43 -6.86
C LEU A 371 7.95 -7.85 -6.11
N ARG A 372 7.74 -9.16 -5.93
CA ARG A 372 6.57 -9.68 -5.19
C ARG A 372 6.52 -9.18 -3.76
N ASN A 373 7.66 -9.13 -3.08
CA ASN A 373 7.74 -8.62 -1.72
C ASN A 373 7.39 -7.13 -1.65
N THR A 374 7.81 -6.32 -2.62
CA THR A 374 7.47 -4.90 -2.68
C THR A 374 5.97 -4.69 -2.92
N PHE A 375 5.36 -5.40 -3.87
CA PHE A 375 3.90 -5.34 -4.05
C PHE A 375 3.15 -5.81 -2.81
N ARG A 376 3.59 -6.90 -2.16
CA ARG A 376 2.98 -7.37 -0.91
C ARG A 376 3.08 -6.34 0.21
N ARG A 377 4.23 -5.67 0.35
CA ARG A 377 4.43 -4.61 1.36
C ARG A 377 3.62 -3.37 1.03
N ALA A 378 3.55 -2.97 -0.23
CA ALA A 378 2.72 -1.87 -0.69
C ALA A 378 1.24 -2.09 -0.40
N ARG A 379 0.75 -3.34 -0.52
CA ARG A 379 -0.61 -3.74 -0.10
C ARG A 379 -0.84 -3.54 1.39
N LEU A 380 0.11 -3.91 2.23
CA LEU A 380 0.02 -3.73 3.69
C LEU A 380 0.12 -2.26 4.12
N ALA A 381 0.81 -1.43 3.34
CA ALA A 381 1.07 -0.02 3.62
C ALA A 381 0.17 0.94 2.83
N ALA A 382 -0.99 0.47 2.35
CA ALA A 382 -1.95 1.28 1.59
C ALA A 382 -2.51 2.44 2.47
N PRO A 383 -2.67 3.67 1.94
CA PRO A 383 -2.38 4.10 0.58
C PRO A 383 -0.87 4.16 0.25
N SER A 384 -0.49 3.58 -0.89
CA SER A 384 0.91 3.48 -1.32
C SER A 384 1.11 3.72 -2.82
N ILE A 385 2.29 4.21 -3.14
CA ILE A 385 2.75 4.47 -4.50
C ILE A 385 4.00 3.63 -4.75
N ILE A 386 3.94 2.77 -5.76
CA ILE A 386 5.10 2.00 -6.23
C ILE A 386 5.68 2.73 -7.44
N PHE A 387 6.92 3.20 -7.33
CA PHE A 387 7.63 3.89 -8.38
C PHE A 387 8.70 2.99 -9.02
N PHE A 388 8.57 2.73 -10.31
CA PHE A 388 9.57 2.04 -11.13
C PHE A 388 10.39 3.06 -11.90
N ASP A 389 11.66 3.22 -11.56
CA ASP A 389 12.59 3.98 -12.39
C ASP A 389 13.22 3.08 -13.45
N GLU A 390 13.49 3.65 -14.62
CA GLU A 390 14.05 2.91 -15.78
C GLU A 390 13.22 1.65 -16.13
N ALA A 391 11.89 1.81 -16.17
CA ALA A 391 10.98 0.70 -16.42
C ALA A 391 11.23 -0.02 -17.76
N ASP A 392 11.90 0.63 -18.72
CA ASP A 392 12.35 0.01 -19.98
C ASP A 392 13.38 -1.11 -19.78
N VAL A 393 14.14 -1.10 -18.68
CA VAL A 393 15.08 -2.16 -18.34
C VAL A 393 14.32 -3.44 -17.95
N ILE A 394 13.24 -3.31 -17.18
CA ILE A 394 12.40 -4.43 -16.72
C ILE A 394 11.43 -4.91 -17.81
N ALA A 395 10.93 -3.96 -18.61
CA ALA A 395 9.84 -4.15 -19.57
C ALA A 395 10.28 -4.27 -21.02
N ALA A 396 11.52 -4.69 -21.27
CA ALA A 396 12.04 -4.83 -22.62
C ALA A 396 11.16 -5.77 -23.47
N LYS A 397 10.90 -5.38 -24.73
CA LYS A 397 10.12 -6.18 -25.68
C LYS A 397 10.60 -7.63 -25.76
N ARG A 398 9.64 -8.56 -25.65
CA ARG A 398 9.82 -10.00 -25.91
C ARG A 398 10.39 -10.20 -27.31
N GLY A 399 11.58 -10.82 -27.41
CA GLY A 399 12.21 -11.18 -28.70
C GLY A 399 13.45 -10.38 -29.11
N GLY A 400 13.93 -9.43 -28.30
CA GLY A 400 15.21 -8.74 -28.54
C GLY A 400 16.41 -9.50 -27.99
N SER A 401 17.06 -10.32 -28.83
CA SER A 401 18.37 -10.96 -28.63
C SER A 401 18.43 -12.22 -27.76
N SER A 402 18.92 -13.29 -28.39
CA SER A 402 19.16 -14.64 -27.86
C SER A 402 20.40 -14.72 -26.96
N SER A 403 20.30 -14.26 -25.70
CA SER A 403 21.30 -14.54 -24.67
C SER A 403 20.63 -14.62 -23.30
N GLY A 404 21.12 -15.48 -22.41
CA GLY A 404 20.43 -15.91 -21.18
C GLY A 404 19.99 -14.81 -20.19
N SER A 405 20.40 -13.55 -20.37
CA SER A 405 19.88 -12.42 -19.58
C SER A 405 18.49 -11.94 -20.01
N SER A 406 18.05 -12.21 -21.25
CA SER A 406 16.69 -11.86 -21.69
C SER A 406 15.63 -12.69 -20.97
N LEU A 407 15.95 -13.93 -20.61
CA LEU A 407 15.05 -14.83 -19.92
C LEU A 407 14.71 -14.36 -18.50
N VAL A 408 15.64 -13.67 -17.82
CA VAL A 408 15.39 -13.06 -16.50
C VAL A 408 14.42 -11.88 -16.65
N GLY A 409 14.63 -11.03 -17.65
CA GLY A 409 13.73 -9.91 -17.96
C GLY A 409 12.31 -10.37 -18.29
N GLU A 410 12.15 -11.42 -19.10
CA GLU A 410 10.83 -11.96 -19.44
C GLU A 410 10.07 -12.52 -18.22
N ARG A 411 10.78 -13.14 -17.27
CA ARG A 411 10.18 -13.63 -16.03
C ARG A 411 9.81 -12.50 -15.07
N LEU A 412 10.67 -11.48 -14.94
CA LEU A 412 10.38 -10.26 -14.18
C LEU A 412 9.16 -9.54 -14.75
N LEU A 413 9.10 -9.36 -16.07
CA LEU A 413 7.96 -8.78 -16.76
C LEU A 413 6.68 -9.60 -16.52
N SER A 414 6.75 -10.92 -16.66
CA SER A 414 5.58 -11.79 -16.41
C SER A 414 5.10 -11.70 -14.96
N THR A 415 6.02 -11.59 -14.01
CA THR A 415 5.69 -11.37 -12.60
C THR A 415 5.07 -10.00 -12.38
N LEU A 416 5.62 -8.94 -12.99
CA LEU A 416 5.06 -7.58 -12.92
C LEU A 416 3.64 -7.53 -13.46
N LEU A 417 3.37 -8.16 -14.62
CA LEU A 417 2.03 -8.24 -15.19
C LEU A 417 1.05 -8.95 -14.25
N THR A 418 1.48 -10.06 -13.66
CA THR A 418 0.66 -10.82 -12.69
C THR A 418 0.36 -9.99 -11.44
N GLU A 419 1.34 -9.26 -10.91
CA GLU A 419 1.15 -8.41 -9.74
C GLU A 419 0.26 -7.19 -10.05
N MET A 420 0.38 -6.58 -11.24
CA MET A 420 -0.47 -5.47 -11.69
C MET A 420 -1.92 -5.91 -11.91
N ASP A 421 -2.15 -7.05 -12.57
CA ASP A 421 -3.50 -7.60 -12.76
C ASP A 421 -4.14 -7.96 -11.39
N GLY A 422 -3.31 -8.31 -10.38
CA GLY A 422 -3.75 -8.52 -9.00
C GLY A 422 -4.09 -7.22 -8.23
N LEU A 423 -3.74 -6.03 -8.72
CA LEU A 423 -4.08 -4.76 -8.08
C LEU A 423 -5.53 -4.32 -8.32
N GLU A 424 -6.20 -4.81 -9.37
CA GLU A 424 -7.58 -4.42 -9.70
C GLU A 424 -8.57 -4.70 -8.55
N GLN A 425 -8.26 -5.68 -7.69
CA GLN A 425 -9.10 -6.06 -6.56
C GLN A 425 -8.91 -5.17 -5.32
N MET A 426 -7.81 -4.41 -5.23
CA MET A 426 -7.40 -3.71 -4.02
C MET A 426 -7.33 -2.19 -4.24
N LYS A 427 -8.06 -1.44 -3.43
CA LYS A 427 -8.13 0.02 -3.52
C LYS A 427 -6.92 0.67 -2.83
N GLY A 428 -6.41 1.76 -3.41
CA GLY A 428 -5.41 2.64 -2.76
C GLY A 428 -3.95 2.36 -3.09
N ILE A 429 -3.66 1.54 -4.11
CA ILE A 429 -2.29 1.31 -4.59
C ILE A 429 -2.18 1.88 -6.01
N LEU A 430 -1.16 2.69 -6.24
CA LEU A 430 -0.89 3.28 -7.56
C LEU A 430 0.52 2.91 -8.02
N VAL A 431 0.64 2.46 -9.26
CA VAL A 431 1.93 2.17 -9.89
C VAL A 431 2.34 3.33 -10.79
N LEU A 432 3.45 3.98 -10.47
CA LEU A 432 4.10 4.97 -11.33
C LEU A 432 5.34 4.35 -11.96
N ALA A 433 5.51 4.51 -13.27
CA ALA A 433 6.70 4.07 -13.98
C ALA A 433 7.32 5.24 -14.74
N ALA A 434 8.64 5.37 -14.72
CA ALA A 434 9.38 6.32 -15.53
C ALA A 434 10.21 5.59 -16.58
N THR A 435 10.21 6.08 -17.81
CA THR A 435 11.09 5.58 -18.87
C THR A 435 11.68 6.72 -19.70
N ASN A 436 12.90 6.50 -20.17
CA ASN A 436 13.52 7.34 -21.18
C ASN A 436 13.26 6.82 -22.61
N ARG A 437 12.88 5.54 -22.76
CA ARG A 437 12.75 4.87 -24.06
C ARG A 437 11.37 4.20 -24.19
N PRO A 438 10.30 4.96 -24.45
CA PRO A 438 8.96 4.38 -24.55
C PRO A 438 8.82 3.31 -25.64
N GLN A 439 9.64 3.37 -26.69
CA GLN A 439 9.69 2.35 -27.76
C GLN A 439 10.19 0.97 -27.30
N ALA A 440 10.91 0.90 -26.18
CA ALA A 440 11.48 -0.33 -25.63
C ALA A 440 10.49 -1.12 -24.76
N ILE A 441 9.43 -0.45 -24.28
CA ILE A 441 8.41 -1.04 -23.42
C ILE A 441 7.53 -2.03 -24.20
N ASP A 442 7.21 -3.17 -23.56
CA ASP A 442 6.26 -4.15 -24.07
C ASP A 442 4.84 -3.54 -24.16
N ALA A 443 4.20 -3.73 -25.32
CA ALA A 443 2.81 -3.32 -25.55
C ALA A 443 1.82 -3.98 -24.58
N ALA A 444 2.20 -5.10 -23.93
CA ALA A 444 1.41 -5.72 -22.88
C ALA A 444 1.14 -4.78 -21.69
N LEU A 445 2.08 -3.92 -21.32
CA LEU A 445 1.93 -3.00 -20.19
C LEU A 445 1.02 -1.80 -20.50
N MET A 446 0.89 -1.46 -21.79
CA MET A 446 0.09 -0.34 -22.30
C MET A 446 -1.40 -0.70 -22.47
N ARG A 447 -1.80 -1.92 -22.10
CA ARG A 447 -3.20 -2.35 -22.16
C ARG A 447 -4.00 -1.71 -21.01
N PRO A 448 -5.28 -1.39 -21.24
CA PRO A 448 -6.17 -0.89 -20.19
C PRO A 448 -6.24 -1.89 -19.03
N GLY A 449 -6.28 -1.39 -17.79
CA GLY A 449 -6.18 -2.17 -16.55
C GLY A 449 -4.76 -2.19 -15.95
N ARG A 450 -3.75 -1.70 -16.70
CA ARG A 450 -2.35 -1.62 -16.28
C ARG A 450 -1.88 -0.17 -16.24
N PHE A 451 -1.17 0.30 -17.27
CA PHE A 451 -0.88 1.73 -17.42
C PHE A 451 -2.02 2.43 -18.15
N ASP A 452 -3.02 2.83 -17.39
CA ASP A 452 -4.21 3.54 -17.88
C ASP A 452 -3.88 4.96 -18.36
N LEU A 453 -2.86 5.59 -17.78
CA LEU A 453 -2.46 6.96 -18.08
C LEU A 453 -1.00 7.03 -18.53
N VAL A 454 -0.78 7.56 -19.74
CA VAL A 454 0.55 7.77 -20.30
C VAL A 454 0.80 9.27 -20.40
N LEU A 455 1.80 9.77 -19.68
CA LEU A 455 2.16 11.18 -19.63
C LEU A 455 3.51 11.42 -20.28
N TYR A 456 3.51 12.25 -21.31
CA TYR A 456 4.73 12.77 -21.93
C TYR A 456 5.24 13.97 -21.15
N VAL A 457 6.50 13.92 -20.71
CA VAL A 457 7.21 15.04 -20.10
C VAL A 457 8.06 15.73 -21.17
N PRO A 458 7.65 16.90 -21.67
CA PRO A 458 8.42 17.65 -22.65
C PRO A 458 9.67 18.28 -22.01
N PRO A 459 10.68 18.65 -22.83
CA PRO A 459 11.75 19.52 -22.37
C PRO A 459 11.18 20.89 -21.93
N PRO A 460 11.90 21.63 -21.05
CA PRO A 460 11.37 22.86 -20.47
C PRO A 460 11.36 24.04 -21.47
N ASP A 461 10.20 24.69 -21.56
CA ASP A 461 10.00 25.97 -22.26
C ASP A 461 10.74 27.11 -21.54
N LEU A 462 10.89 28.28 -22.19
CA LEU A 462 11.56 29.45 -21.60
C LEU A 462 11.01 29.83 -20.22
N GLU A 463 9.67 29.85 -20.08
CA GLU A 463 9.01 30.12 -18.79
C GLU A 463 9.34 29.04 -17.76
N ALA A 464 9.29 27.77 -18.16
CA ALA A 464 9.64 26.65 -17.30
C ALA A 464 11.12 26.70 -16.88
N ARG A 465 12.05 27.07 -17.77
CA ARG A 465 13.47 27.24 -17.45
C ARG A 465 13.68 28.37 -16.43
N CYS A 466 12.97 29.49 -16.58
CA CYS A 466 13.00 30.58 -15.59
C CYS A 466 12.53 30.09 -14.21
N GLU A 467 11.43 29.33 -14.15
CA GLU A 467 10.93 28.76 -12.90
C GLU A 467 11.91 27.76 -12.29
N ILE A 468 12.47 26.84 -13.10
CA ILE A 468 13.46 25.86 -12.66
C ILE A 468 14.68 26.57 -12.06
N LEU A 469 15.23 27.58 -12.76
CA LEU A 469 16.36 28.35 -12.26
C LEU A 469 16.02 29.05 -10.94
N ARG A 470 14.85 29.69 -10.82
CA ARG A 470 14.40 30.32 -9.56
C ARG A 470 14.32 29.34 -8.40
N VAL A 471 13.85 28.12 -8.64
CA VAL A 471 13.75 27.09 -7.60
C VAL A 471 15.15 26.65 -7.16
N HIS A 472 16.08 26.43 -8.08
CA HIS A 472 17.43 26.00 -7.73
C HIS A 472 18.31 27.13 -7.17
N THR A 473 18.05 28.39 -7.52
CA THR A 473 18.77 29.54 -6.97
C THR A 473 18.21 30.05 -5.64
N ARG A 474 17.07 29.55 -5.15
CA ARG A 474 16.48 29.98 -3.86
C ARG A 474 17.43 29.83 -2.66
N SER A 475 18.31 28.83 -2.71
CA SER A 475 19.30 28.57 -1.67
C SER A 475 20.61 29.34 -1.87
N MET A 476 20.80 29.96 -3.04
CA MET A 476 21.99 30.71 -3.41
C MET A 476 21.72 32.21 -3.27
N LYS A 477 22.72 32.96 -2.79
CA LYS A 477 22.66 34.43 -2.83
C LYS A 477 23.18 34.88 -4.19
N LEU A 478 22.30 35.46 -4.98
CA LEU A 478 22.62 36.07 -6.27
C LEU A 478 22.93 37.55 -6.08
N ASP A 479 23.87 38.07 -6.86
CA ASP A 479 24.13 39.50 -6.93
C ASP A 479 23.09 40.19 -7.84
N ALA A 480 22.97 41.51 -7.73
CA ALA A 480 22.00 42.30 -8.49
C ALA A 480 22.28 42.31 -10.01
N ASP A 481 23.45 41.84 -10.42
CA ASP A 481 23.85 41.69 -11.82
C ASP A 481 23.21 40.46 -12.51
N VAL A 482 22.72 39.47 -11.76
CA VAL A 482 22.18 38.23 -12.32
C VAL A 482 20.70 38.37 -12.69
N ASP A 483 20.41 38.44 -13.99
CA ASP A 483 19.05 38.31 -14.51
C ASP A 483 18.74 36.87 -14.95
N ILE A 484 17.93 36.18 -14.15
CA ILE A 484 17.53 34.78 -14.39
C ILE A 484 16.84 34.61 -15.75
N ARG A 485 16.11 35.63 -16.25
CA ARG A 485 15.45 35.53 -17.57
C ARG A 485 16.47 35.51 -18.70
N GLN A 486 17.48 36.35 -18.64
CA GLN A 486 18.56 36.38 -19.63
C GLN A 486 19.35 35.07 -19.63
N VAL A 487 19.60 34.50 -18.45
CA VAL A 487 20.21 33.17 -18.34
C VAL A 487 19.31 32.11 -18.99
N ALA A 488 17.99 32.16 -18.78
CA ALA A 488 17.06 31.19 -19.35
C ALA A 488 16.90 31.28 -20.89
N GLU A 489 16.91 32.49 -21.46
CA GLU A 489 16.90 32.72 -22.92
C GLU A 489 18.12 32.09 -23.59
N ASN A 490 19.26 32.14 -22.90
CA ASN A 490 20.53 31.65 -23.40
C ASN A 490 20.72 30.12 -23.28
N MET A 491 19.77 29.43 -22.64
CA MET A 491 19.85 28.00 -22.31
C MET A 491 18.78 27.19 -23.06
N ASP A 492 18.65 27.42 -24.36
CA ASP A 492 17.80 26.59 -25.21
C ASP A 492 18.34 25.15 -25.29
N LEU A 493 17.42 24.18 -25.28
CA LEU A 493 17.69 22.73 -25.30
C LEU A 493 18.33 22.14 -24.03
N TYR A 494 18.50 22.93 -22.97
CA TYR A 494 18.95 22.41 -21.67
C TYR A 494 17.80 21.73 -20.93
N THR A 495 18.10 20.61 -20.29
CA THR A 495 17.19 19.86 -19.42
C THR A 495 17.20 20.41 -17.99
N GLY A 496 16.19 20.05 -17.18
CA GLY A 496 16.13 20.46 -15.78
C GLY A 496 17.37 20.06 -14.97
N ALA A 497 17.89 18.85 -15.19
CA ALA A 497 19.11 18.37 -14.54
C ALA A 497 20.36 19.16 -14.92
N GLU A 498 20.43 19.68 -16.14
CA GLU A 498 21.54 20.53 -16.58
C GLU A 498 21.42 21.96 -16.06
N LEU A 499 20.20 22.50 -15.94
CA LEU A 499 19.96 23.79 -15.30
C LEU A 499 20.32 23.74 -13.81
N GLU A 500 20.00 22.63 -13.12
CA GLU A 500 20.48 22.37 -11.76
C GLU A 500 22.01 22.27 -11.72
N GLY A 501 22.61 21.54 -12.67
CA GLY A 501 24.06 21.45 -12.84
C GLY A 501 24.72 22.80 -13.05
N LEU A 502 24.13 23.67 -13.87
CA LEU A 502 24.57 25.03 -14.15
C LEU A 502 24.62 25.87 -12.87
N CYS A 503 23.55 25.88 -12.08
CA CYS A 503 23.52 26.61 -10.80
C CYS A 503 24.60 26.12 -9.84
N ARG A 504 24.76 24.79 -9.73
CA ARG A 504 25.77 24.18 -8.86
C ARG A 504 27.20 24.51 -9.30
N GLU A 505 27.50 24.37 -10.58
CA GLU A 505 28.82 24.70 -11.13
C GLU A 505 29.11 26.20 -11.03
N ALA A 506 28.11 27.08 -11.20
CA ALA A 506 28.30 28.52 -11.01
C ALA A 506 28.74 28.84 -9.57
N GLY A 507 28.14 28.18 -8.57
CA GLY A 507 28.58 28.28 -7.18
C GLY A 507 30.01 27.75 -6.96
N ILE A 508 30.40 26.66 -7.62
CA ILE A 508 31.76 26.12 -7.54
C ILE A 508 32.78 27.07 -8.19
N VAL A 509 32.44 27.68 -9.33
CA VAL A 509 33.29 28.69 -9.99
C VAL A 509 33.48 29.91 -9.08
N ALA A 510 32.41 30.39 -8.44
CA ALA A 510 32.49 31.46 -7.45
C ALA A 510 33.47 31.12 -6.31
N LEU A 511 33.38 29.90 -5.77
CA LEU A 511 34.27 29.41 -4.70
C LEU A 511 35.73 29.22 -5.16
N ARG A 512 35.96 28.91 -6.44
CA ARG A 512 37.31 28.79 -7.02
C ARG A 512 37.98 30.15 -7.19
N GLU A 513 37.20 31.18 -7.51
CA GLU A 513 37.71 32.56 -7.58
C GLU A 513 38.02 33.09 -6.17
N ASP A 514 37.08 32.94 -5.23
CA ASP A 514 37.24 33.35 -3.84
C ASP A 514 36.56 32.36 -2.88
N ILE A 515 37.35 31.75 -1.99
CA ILE A 515 36.83 30.76 -1.04
C ILE A 515 35.88 31.39 0.01
N SER A 516 35.97 32.70 0.20
CA SER A 516 35.13 33.49 1.11
C SER A 516 33.95 34.17 0.40
N ALA A 517 33.75 33.91 -0.90
CA ALA A 517 32.66 34.50 -1.67
C ALA A 517 31.30 34.14 -1.07
N THR A 518 30.46 35.15 -0.86
CA THR A 518 29.10 34.98 -0.31
C THR A 518 28.02 35.10 -1.37
N VAL A 519 28.36 35.53 -2.58
CA VAL A 519 27.42 35.89 -3.65
C VAL A 519 27.93 35.34 -4.99
N VAL A 520 27.01 34.93 -5.86
CA VAL A 520 27.29 34.46 -7.22
C VAL A 520 26.93 35.57 -8.23
N CYS A 521 27.84 35.85 -9.15
CA CYS A 521 27.73 36.90 -10.17
C CYS A 521 27.46 36.31 -11.57
N ASP A 522 27.03 37.13 -12.52
CA ASP A 522 26.68 36.67 -13.87
C ASP A 522 27.88 36.08 -14.64
N ARG A 523 29.10 36.60 -14.36
CA ARG A 523 30.36 36.08 -14.93
C ARG A 523 30.57 34.59 -14.67
N HIS A 524 30.10 34.10 -13.52
CA HIS A 524 30.22 32.69 -13.14
C HIS A 524 29.32 31.82 -14.03
N PHE A 525 28.09 32.27 -14.28
CA PHE A 525 27.17 31.58 -15.20
C PHE A 525 27.70 31.57 -16.64
N GLN A 526 28.27 32.68 -17.10
CA GLN A 526 28.87 32.75 -18.44
C GLN A 526 30.06 31.79 -18.60
N THR A 527 30.90 31.68 -17.57
CA THR A 527 32.05 30.76 -17.58
C THR A 527 31.60 29.31 -17.66
N VAL A 528 30.59 28.93 -16.89
CA VAL A 528 30.03 27.58 -16.89
C VAL A 528 29.32 27.26 -18.21
N ARG A 529 28.65 28.24 -18.81
CA ARG A 529 28.02 28.05 -20.12
C ARG A 529 29.02 27.63 -21.20
N GLN A 530 30.22 28.19 -21.19
CA GLN A 530 31.25 27.86 -22.18
C GLN A 530 31.72 26.41 -22.05
N SER A 531 31.62 25.81 -20.86
CA SER A 531 32.03 24.42 -20.61
C SER A 531 30.89 23.41 -20.78
N LEU A 532 29.64 23.79 -20.49
CA LEU A 532 28.47 22.92 -20.60
C LEU A 532 27.91 22.87 -22.03
N LYS A 533 27.86 21.67 -22.61
CA LYS A 533 27.14 21.41 -23.86
C LYS A 533 25.69 20.97 -23.56
N PRO A 534 24.70 21.37 -24.37
CA PRO A 534 23.33 20.90 -24.21
C PRO A 534 23.24 19.38 -24.47
N ALA A 535 22.54 18.65 -23.62
CA ALA A 535 22.34 17.21 -23.73
C ALA A 535 21.33 16.81 -24.80
N LEU A 536 20.42 17.70 -25.18
CA LEU A 536 19.37 17.39 -26.15
C LEU A 536 19.68 17.96 -27.53
N THR A 537 19.44 17.12 -28.54
CA THR A 537 19.41 17.55 -29.94
C THR A 537 17.98 17.72 -30.43
N GLN A 538 17.77 18.62 -31.40
CA GLN A 538 16.44 18.84 -31.99
C GLN A 538 15.83 17.56 -32.58
N GLY A 539 16.66 16.69 -33.17
CA GLY A 539 16.23 15.41 -33.72
C GLY A 539 15.72 14.42 -32.66
N GLU A 540 16.25 14.45 -31.44
CA GLU A 540 15.75 13.62 -30.34
C GLU A 540 14.37 14.10 -29.86
N ILE A 541 14.17 15.43 -29.76
CA ILE A 541 12.87 16.02 -29.39
C ILE A 541 11.81 15.64 -30.43
N GLU A 542 12.14 15.75 -31.72
CA GLU A 542 11.25 15.37 -32.81
C GLU A 542 10.89 13.87 -32.76
N SER A 543 11.85 13.00 -32.44
CA SER A 543 11.61 11.57 -32.23
C SER A 543 10.57 11.31 -31.14
N TYR A 544 10.69 11.93 -29.97
CA TYR A 544 9.70 11.81 -28.89
C TYR A 544 8.33 12.36 -29.28
N SER A 545 8.28 13.50 -29.99
CA SER A 545 7.02 14.09 -30.45
C SER A 545 6.30 13.22 -31.49
N SER A 546 7.07 12.57 -32.37
CA SER A 546 6.55 11.70 -33.43
C SER A 546 5.98 10.39 -32.87
N PHE A 547 6.59 9.85 -31.81
CA PHE A 547 6.06 8.70 -31.08
C PHE A 547 4.67 9.01 -30.51
N MET A 548 4.48 10.20 -29.95
CA MET A 548 3.19 10.62 -29.40
C MET A 548 2.09 10.74 -30.46
N LYS A 549 2.42 11.27 -31.65
CA LYS A 549 1.49 11.33 -32.78
C LYS A 549 1.03 9.94 -33.22
N LYS A 550 1.98 8.98 -33.31
CA LYS A 550 1.68 7.58 -33.66
C LYS A 550 0.82 6.86 -32.61
N GLU A 551 1.04 7.11 -31.33
CA GLU A 551 0.22 6.53 -30.25
C GLU A 551 -1.19 7.12 -30.21
N LYS A 552 -1.33 8.44 -30.43
CA LYS A 552 -2.64 9.10 -30.55
C LYS A 552 -3.46 8.56 -31.73
N GLU A 553 -2.82 8.19 -32.83
CA GLU A 553 -3.48 7.59 -33.99
C GLU A 553 -3.91 6.14 -33.75
N LYS A 554 -3.20 5.38 -32.89
CA LYS A 554 -3.52 3.97 -32.59
C LYS A 554 -4.60 3.79 -31.53
N ASN A 555 -4.69 4.69 -30.55
CA ASN A 555 -5.61 4.57 -29.41
C ASN A 555 -6.43 5.86 -29.19
N PRO A 556 -7.48 6.11 -29.99
CA PRO A 556 -8.32 7.31 -29.86
C PRO A 556 -9.17 7.31 -28.56
N SER A 557 -9.33 6.18 -27.89
CA SER A 557 -10.12 6.04 -26.64
C SER A 557 -9.37 6.49 -25.37
N LEU A 558 -8.05 6.75 -25.43
CA LEU A 558 -7.25 7.21 -24.29
C LEU A 558 -7.29 8.74 -24.07
N CYS A 559 -8.09 9.48 -24.83
CA CYS A 559 -8.21 10.93 -24.71
C CYS A 559 -9.68 11.38 -24.72
N SER A 560 -10.31 11.42 -23.54
CA SER A 560 -11.20 12.53 -23.20
C SER A 560 -10.33 13.52 -22.42
N SER A 561 -10.24 14.81 -22.72
CA SER A 561 -11.11 15.75 -23.39
C SER A 561 -10.28 16.90 -23.99
N SER A 562 -10.84 17.47 -25.05
CA SER A 562 -10.35 18.53 -25.93
C SER A 562 -9.66 19.74 -25.27
N THR A 563 -8.54 20.12 -25.89
CA THR A 563 -7.91 21.44 -25.88
C THR A 563 -8.92 22.52 -26.27
N LEU A 564 -9.21 23.46 -25.37
CA LEU A 564 -9.70 24.79 -25.70
C LEU A 564 -8.47 25.70 -25.76
N GLU A 565 -7.83 25.77 -26.92
CA GLU A 565 -6.87 26.84 -27.22
C GLU A 565 -7.62 27.99 -27.88
N SER A 566 -7.43 29.16 -27.27
CA SER A 566 -7.93 30.48 -27.64
C SER A 566 -7.53 30.86 -29.06
N SER A 567 -8.54 31.08 -29.90
CA SER A 567 -8.41 31.64 -31.24
C SER A 567 -8.00 33.12 -31.21
N SER A 568 -6.83 33.43 -31.79
CA SER A 568 -6.46 34.77 -32.23
C SER A 568 -6.01 34.73 -33.69
N TYR A 569 -6.83 35.34 -34.56
CA TYR A 569 -6.52 35.95 -35.86
C TYR A 569 -5.45 35.32 -36.78
N ASN A 570 -5.89 34.78 -37.93
CA ASN A 570 -5.59 35.42 -39.21
C ASN A 570 -6.48 34.95 -40.38
N GLN A 571 -6.92 35.93 -41.17
CA GLN A 571 -7.75 35.81 -42.38
C GLN A 571 -6.93 35.33 -43.60
N SER A 572 -7.70 34.92 -44.64
CA SER A 572 -7.31 34.61 -46.03
C SER A 572 -7.13 33.11 -46.29
N SER A 573 -7.79 32.42 -47.23
CA SER A 573 -8.54 32.80 -48.43
C SER A 573 -9.52 31.67 -48.83
N LYS A 574 -10.53 32.03 -49.63
CA LYS A 574 -11.58 31.16 -50.18
C LYS A 574 -11.02 30.07 -51.11
N THR A 575 -11.57 28.85 -51.04
CA THR A 575 -11.97 28.07 -52.22
C THR A 575 -12.88 26.89 -51.85
N SER A 576 -14.08 26.89 -52.43
CA SER A 576 -15.10 25.86 -52.28
C SER A 576 -14.70 24.54 -52.93
N ARG A 577 -14.91 23.40 -52.26
CA ARG A 577 -15.29 22.14 -52.89
C ARG A 577 -16.30 21.37 -52.03
N HIS A 578 -17.46 21.12 -52.63
CA HIS A 578 -18.51 20.20 -52.18
C HIS A 578 -17.93 18.81 -51.83
N LEU A 579 -18.29 18.27 -50.67
CA LEU A 579 -18.19 16.84 -50.39
C LEU A 579 -19.60 16.24 -50.28
N LEU A 580 -19.88 15.27 -51.14
CA LEU A 580 -21.06 14.43 -51.10
C LEU A 580 -21.10 13.65 -49.78
N MET A 581 -22.21 13.73 -49.05
CA MET A 581 -22.55 12.77 -47.99
C MET A 581 -23.31 11.57 -48.58
N SER A 582 -22.95 10.37 -48.13
CA SER A 582 -23.53 9.09 -48.55
C SER A 582 -24.95 8.86 -47.98
N PRO A 583 -25.81 8.09 -48.69
CA PRO A 583 -27.22 7.90 -48.34
C PRO A 583 -27.50 7.08 -47.07
N ALA A 584 -26.48 6.42 -46.49
CA ALA A 584 -26.62 5.60 -45.29
C ALA A 584 -26.88 6.41 -44.00
N LEU A 585 -26.40 7.67 -43.94
CA LEU A 585 -26.53 8.50 -42.73
C LEU A 585 -27.90 9.16 -42.58
N ARG A 586 -28.66 9.33 -43.67
CA ARG A 586 -30.01 9.93 -43.63
C ARG A 586 -31.06 8.96 -43.07
N ILE A 587 -30.85 7.66 -43.21
CA ILE A 587 -31.81 6.64 -42.76
C ILE A 587 -31.73 6.45 -41.23
N CYS A 588 -30.54 6.62 -40.64
CA CYS A 588 -30.35 6.49 -39.18
C CYS A 588 -30.94 7.67 -38.40
N ILE A 589 -30.90 8.89 -38.95
CA ILE A 589 -31.43 10.08 -38.26
C ILE A 589 -32.98 10.06 -38.26
N PHE A 590 -33.60 9.50 -39.29
CA PHE A 590 -35.06 9.40 -39.35
C PHE A 590 -35.65 8.34 -38.42
N SER A 591 -34.94 7.24 -38.12
CA SER A 591 -35.45 6.21 -37.20
C SER A 591 -35.42 6.65 -35.74
N VAL A 592 -34.41 7.44 -35.33
CA VAL A 592 -34.27 7.93 -33.95
C VAL A 592 -35.33 8.98 -33.61
N VAL A 593 -35.70 9.83 -34.58
CA VAL A 593 -36.75 10.86 -34.38
C VAL A 593 -38.14 10.23 -34.29
N LEU A 594 -38.42 9.17 -35.05
CA LEU A 594 -39.70 8.46 -34.95
C LEU A 594 -39.85 7.69 -33.62
N TYR A 595 -38.75 7.14 -33.10
CA TYR A 595 -38.77 6.41 -31.83
C TYR A 595 -38.96 7.34 -30.62
N ALA A 596 -38.36 8.54 -30.66
CA ALA A 596 -38.55 9.55 -29.62
C ALA A 596 -39.99 10.12 -29.59
N ALA A 597 -40.64 10.23 -30.75
CA ALA A 597 -42.04 10.68 -30.83
C ALA A 597 -43.03 9.61 -30.32
N ALA A 598 -42.72 8.31 -30.48
CA ALA A 598 -43.56 7.22 -29.99
C ALA A 598 -43.54 7.09 -28.46
N ILE A 599 -42.42 7.40 -27.80
CA ILE A 599 -42.28 7.34 -26.34
C ILE A 599 -43.05 8.48 -25.65
N TYR A 600 -43.13 9.66 -26.28
CA TYR A 600 -43.86 10.80 -25.72
C TYR A 600 -45.39 10.72 -25.85
N ALA A 601 -45.90 9.86 -26.75
CA ALA A 601 -47.34 9.71 -26.98
C ALA A 601 -48.02 8.63 -26.09
N PHE A 602 -47.25 7.83 -25.35
CA PHE A 602 -47.75 6.69 -24.57
C PHE A 602 -47.40 6.77 -23.08
N THR A 603 -47.73 7.90 -22.43
CA THR A 603 -47.98 7.94 -20.98
C THR A 603 -49.09 8.97 -20.71
N PRO A 604 -50.25 8.53 -20.19
CA PRO A 604 -50.45 8.63 -18.75
C PRO A 604 -51.39 7.55 -18.16
N ALA A 605 -50.88 6.63 -17.33
CA ALA A 605 -51.73 5.77 -16.49
C ALA A 605 -50.98 5.02 -15.36
N VAL A 606 -50.04 5.63 -14.61
CA VAL A 606 -49.52 5.00 -13.37
C VAL A 606 -49.17 6.07 -12.32
N LEU A 607 -50.19 6.76 -11.81
CA LEU A 607 -50.06 7.66 -10.66
C LEU A 607 -51.28 7.44 -9.74
N LEU A 608 -51.43 6.20 -9.25
CA LEU A 608 -52.47 5.80 -8.29
C LEU A 608 -52.12 4.43 -7.68
N SER A 609 -51.04 4.36 -6.90
CA SER A 609 -50.78 3.22 -5.99
C SER A 609 -49.69 3.53 -4.94
N LYS A 610 -49.83 4.65 -4.23
CA LYS A 610 -49.07 4.93 -2.99
C LYS A 610 -49.99 5.54 -1.93
N GLU A 611 -51.06 4.82 -1.63
CA GLU A 611 -51.68 4.80 -0.30
C GLU A 611 -52.03 3.34 -0.01
N LEU A 612 -51.65 2.85 1.17
CA LEU A 612 -51.83 1.52 1.79
C LEU A 612 -50.52 0.76 2.07
N SER A 613 -49.86 1.17 3.16
CA SER A 613 -49.26 0.25 4.13
C SER A 613 -49.11 0.97 5.47
N THR A 614 -50.20 0.99 6.23
CA THR A 614 -50.18 0.93 7.70
C THR A 614 -49.81 -0.47 8.14
#